data_AF-A0A5M9NXX0-F1
#
_entry.id   AF-A0A5M9NXX0-F1
#
_cell.length_a   1.000
_cell.length_b   1.000
_cell.length_c   1.000
_cell.angle_alpha   90.00
_cell.angle_beta   90.00
_cell.angle_gamma   90.00
#
_symmetry.space_group_name_H-M   'P 1'
#
loop_
_entity.id
_entity.type
_entity.pdbx_description
1 polymer ?
#
loop_
_entity_poly.entity_id
_entity_poly.type
_entity_poly.pdbx_seq_one_letter_code
_entity_poly.pdbx_strand_id
1 'polypeptide(L)'
;MTKIRAVFKKFLSVVQICLVLFSAIFWHLSNEKMGIMRWLVYENERYDNFFMRNKIIWTLVIILILSIAAAVKIHRKPDKKYILFVMVNFIVILFAFKFDSEKIICYFVINVIFIIVLIVQLIKLIFYWK
;
A
#
# COMPACT_ATOMS: atom_id res chain seq x y z
N MET A 1 -26.05 13.62 8.31
CA MET A 1 -24.64 13.22 8.09
C MET A 1 -24.46 12.00 7.15
N THR A 2 -25.33 11.79 6.16
CA THR A 2 -25.48 10.46 5.51
C THR A 2 -25.09 10.39 4.02
N LYS A 3 -25.24 11.45 3.22
CA LYS A 3 -24.93 11.39 1.78
C LYS A 3 -23.43 11.48 1.44
N ILE A 4 -22.68 12.36 2.11
CA ILE A 4 -21.24 12.58 1.84
C ILE A 4 -20.42 11.31 2.13
N ARG A 5 -20.71 10.58 3.22
CA ARG A 5 -20.04 9.32 3.56
C ARG A 5 -20.26 8.23 2.51
N ALA A 6 -21.47 8.16 1.93
CA ALA A 6 -21.79 7.16 0.90
C ALA A 6 -21.07 7.45 -0.42
N VAL A 7 -21.01 8.72 -0.83
CA VAL A 7 -20.27 9.15 -2.03
C VAL A 7 -18.78 8.88 -1.86
N PHE A 8 -18.21 9.20 -0.69
CA PHE A 8 -16.79 8.97 -0.42
C PHE A 8 -16.41 7.48 -0.39
N LYS A 9 -17.30 6.62 0.13
CA LYS A 9 -17.09 5.16 0.12
C LYS A 9 -17.11 4.59 -1.31
N LYS A 10 -17.99 5.10 -2.19
CA LYS A 10 -18.01 4.74 -3.61
C LYS A 10 -16.73 5.20 -4.31
N PHE A 11 -16.30 6.43 -4.05
CA PHE A 11 -15.05 6.97 -4.60
C PHE A 11 -13.83 6.10 -4.24
N LEU A 12 -13.70 5.72 -2.96
CA LEU A 12 -12.61 4.85 -2.52
C LEU A 12 -12.63 3.46 -3.17
N SER A 13 -13.82 2.94 -3.46
CA SER A 13 -13.96 1.63 -4.14
C SER A 13 -13.56 1.74 -5.61
N VAL A 14 -13.92 2.85 -6.28
CA VAL A 14 -13.50 3.14 -7.65
C VAL A 14 -11.98 3.29 -7.74
N VAL A 15 -11.35 4.01 -6.80
CA VAL A 15 -9.89 4.12 -6.73
C VAL A 15 -9.23 2.75 -6.58
N GLN A 16 -9.79 1.88 -5.74
CA GLN A 16 -9.25 0.54 -5.54
C GLN A 16 -9.37 -0.34 -6.79
N ILE A 17 -10.48 -0.25 -7.52
CA ILE A 17 -10.66 -0.94 -8.82
C ILE A 17 -9.67 -0.39 -9.85
N CYS A 18 -9.47 0.93 -9.93
CA CYS A 18 -8.48 1.53 -10.81
C CYS A 18 -7.06 1.04 -10.48
N LEU A 19 -6.69 0.92 -9.21
CA LEU A 19 -5.38 0.40 -8.80
C LEU A 19 -5.16 -1.07 -9.21
N VAL A 20 -6.19 -1.91 -9.13
CA VAL A 20 -6.12 -3.31 -9.60
C VAL A 20 -6.01 -3.39 -11.12
N LEU A 21 -6.74 -2.54 -11.85
CA LEU A 21 -6.60 -2.45 -13.31
C LEU A 21 -5.21 -1.93 -13.71
N PHE A 22 -4.69 -0.94 -13.00
CA PHE A 22 -3.32 -0.44 -13.21
C PHE A 22 -2.28 -1.52 -12.95
N SER A 23 -2.43 -2.34 -11.90
CA SER A 23 -1.46 -3.43 -11.64
C SER A 23 -1.49 -4.49 -12.74
N ALA A 24 -2.67 -4.82 -13.29
CA ALA A 24 -2.80 -5.74 -14.42
C ALA A 24 -2.16 -5.18 -15.70
N ILE A 25 -2.37 -3.89 -15.98
CA ILE A 25 -1.77 -3.19 -17.12
C ILE A 25 -0.24 -3.12 -16.97
N PHE A 26 0.27 -2.81 -15.77
CA PHE A 26 1.71 -2.82 -15.49
C PHE A 26 2.32 -4.22 -15.63
N TRP A 27 1.60 -5.28 -15.24
CA TRP A 27 2.05 -6.66 -15.43
C TRP A 27 2.13 -7.03 -16.92
N HIS A 28 1.16 -6.58 -17.73
CA HIS A 28 1.18 -6.82 -19.18
C HIS A 28 2.29 -6.04 -19.88
N LEU A 29 2.42 -4.74 -19.58
CA LEU A 29 3.50 -3.86 -20.06
C LEU A 29 4.89 -4.28 -19.55
N SER A 30 4.94 -5.07 -18.47
CA SER A 30 6.17 -5.66 -17.98
C SER A 30 6.70 -6.77 -18.88
N ASN A 31 5.80 -7.54 -19.50
CA ASN A 31 6.19 -8.63 -20.40
C ASN A 31 6.58 -8.12 -21.78
N GLU A 32 5.94 -7.06 -22.28
CA GLU A 32 6.33 -6.41 -23.53
C GLU A 32 7.30 -5.27 -23.24
N LYS A 33 8.61 -5.49 -23.40
CA LYS A 33 9.70 -4.51 -23.21
C LYS A 33 9.55 -3.21 -24.03
N MET A 34 8.60 -2.35 -23.70
CA MET A 34 8.36 -1.07 -24.38
C MET A 34 8.32 0.07 -23.37
N GLY A 35 9.29 0.99 -23.47
CA GLY A 35 9.31 2.33 -22.85
C GLY A 35 9.19 2.39 -21.32
N ILE A 36 8.00 2.11 -20.81
CA ILE A 36 7.61 2.18 -19.40
C ILE A 36 8.47 1.26 -18.54
N MET A 37 8.79 0.06 -19.05
CA MET A 37 9.63 -0.89 -18.31
C MET A 37 11.07 -0.40 -18.15
N ARG A 38 11.63 0.25 -19.18
CA ARG A 38 12.94 0.91 -19.08
C ARG A 38 12.91 2.10 -18.13
N TRP A 39 11.84 2.90 -18.20
CA TRP A 39 11.64 4.00 -17.28
C TRP A 39 11.55 3.53 -15.82
N LEU A 40 10.83 2.43 -15.56
CA LEU A 40 10.72 1.82 -14.23
C LEU A 40 12.05 1.26 -13.72
N VAL A 41 12.84 0.59 -14.56
CA VAL A 41 14.19 0.13 -14.19
C VAL A 41 15.08 1.32 -13.82
N TYR A 42 15.09 2.35 -14.66
CA TYR A 42 15.88 3.56 -14.41
C TYR A 42 15.44 4.27 -13.13
N GLU A 43 14.13 4.37 -12.90
CA GLU A 43 13.62 5.05 -11.72
C GLU A 43 13.81 4.19 -10.46
N ASN A 44 13.79 2.86 -10.56
CA ASN A 44 14.19 1.97 -9.48
C ASN A 44 15.65 2.20 -9.08
N GLU A 45 16.58 2.20 -10.04
CA GLU A 45 18.01 2.49 -9.78
C GLU A 45 18.18 3.88 -9.18
N ARG A 46 17.48 4.88 -9.71
CA ARG A 46 17.51 6.25 -9.18
C ARG A 46 17.04 6.29 -7.73
N TYR A 47 15.90 5.67 -7.41
CA TYR A 47 15.35 5.69 -6.06
C TYR A 47 16.20 4.89 -5.06
N ASP A 48 16.83 3.81 -5.50
CA ASP A 48 17.72 3.03 -4.65
C ASP A 48 18.94 3.86 -4.23
N ASN A 49 19.53 4.60 -5.18
CA ASN A 49 20.63 5.55 -4.93
C ASN A 49 20.25 6.69 -3.95
N PHE A 50 18.97 7.02 -3.81
CA PHE A 50 18.48 8.04 -2.86
C PHE A 50 18.12 7.48 -1.47
N PHE A 51 18.49 6.24 -1.16
CA PHE A 51 18.10 5.54 0.07
C PHE A 51 16.58 5.47 0.28
N MET A 52 15.79 5.52 -0.81
CA MET A 52 14.32 5.49 -0.71
C MET A 52 13.81 4.19 -0.12
N ARG A 53 14.52 3.07 -0.35
CA ARG A 53 14.15 1.76 0.19
C ARG A 53 14.01 1.81 1.71
N ASN A 54 15.00 2.35 2.40
CA ASN A 54 14.96 2.51 3.86
C ASN A 54 13.81 3.42 4.28
N LYS A 55 13.59 4.55 3.60
CA LYS A 55 12.49 5.48 3.91
C LYS A 55 11.12 4.82 3.76
N ILE A 56 10.92 4.03 2.72
CA ILE A 56 9.68 3.28 2.48
C ILE A 56 9.44 2.25 3.57
N ILE A 57 10.46 1.47 3.92
CA ILE A 57 10.38 0.47 4.99
C ILE A 57 10.01 1.16 6.31
N TRP A 58 10.69 2.25 6.67
CA TRP A 58 10.35 3.01 7.88
C TRP A 58 8.93 3.56 7.85
N THR A 59 8.46 4.03 6.70
CA THR A 59 7.09 4.51 6.52
C THR A 59 6.08 3.38 6.77
N LEU A 60 6.30 2.19 6.21
CA LEU A 60 5.45 1.02 6.44
C LEU A 60 5.44 0.60 7.92
N VAL A 61 6.60 0.61 8.58
CA VAL A 61 6.72 0.32 10.02
C VAL A 61 5.92 1.34 10.86
N ILE A 62 5.99 2.63 10.53
CA ILE A 62 5.19 3.67 11.20
C ILE A 62 3.69 3.39 11.02
N ILE A 63 3.25 3.05 9.81
CA ILE A 63 1.84 2.70 9.54
C ILE A 63 1.42 1.47 10.35
N LEU A 64 2.29 0.46 10.50
CA LEU A 64 2.02 -0.70 11.34
C LEU A 64 1.83 -0.31 12.81
N ILE A 65 2.72 0.50 13.38
CA ILE A 65 2.61 0.97 14.76
C ILE A 65 1.29 1.74 14.96
N LEU A 66 0.94 2.65 14.04
CA LEU A 66 -0.31 3.38 14.06
C LEU A 66 -1.53 2.45 13.97
N SER A 67 -1.47 1.41 13.14
CA SER A 67 -2.54 0.44 13.01
C SER A 67 -2.78 -0.38 14.29
N ILE A 68 -1.70 -0.77 14.99
CA ILE A 68 -1.77 -1.46 16.28
C ILE A 68 -2.33 -0.52 17.35
N ALA A 69 -1.82 0.71 17.43
CA ALA A 69 -2.30 1.71 18.38
C ALA A 69 -3.80 2.03 18.17
N ALA A 70 -4.24 2.16 16.91
CA ALA A 70 -5.63 2.35 16.56
C ALA A 70 -6.49 1.14 16.97
N ALA A 71 -6.01 -0.09 16.74
CA ALA A 71 -6.70 -1.31 17.15
C ALA A 71 -6.88 -1.37 18.68
N VAL A 72 -5.83 -1.11 19.46
CA VAL A 72 -5.87 -1.15 20.93
C VAL A 72 -6.76 -0.04 21.51
N LYS A 73 -6.68 1.18 20.97
CA LYS A 73 -7.45 2.33 21.48
C LYS A 73 -8.94 2.26 21.13
N ILE A 74 -9.29 1.82 19.93
CA ILE A 74 -10.67 1.83 19.43
C ILE A 74 -11.41 0.57 19.86
N HIS A 75 -10.72 -0.56 20.01
CA HIS A 75 -11.34 -1.85 20.28
C HIS A 75 -10.72 -2.56 21.49
N ARG A 76 -11.45 -2.57 22.60
CA ARG A 76 -11.11 -3.37 23.79
C ARG A 76 -11.19 -4.89 23.54
N LYS A 77 -11.80 -5.32 22.43
CA LYS A 77 -11.86 -6.72 21.98
C LYS A 77 -11.35 -6.81 20.54
N PRO A 78 -10.49 -7.78 20.21
CA PRO A 78 -9.91 -7.87 18.88
C PRO A 78 -10.99 -8.27 17.85
N ASP A 79 -11.41 -7.33 17.00
CA ASP A 79 -12.22 -7.65 15.82
C ASP A 79 -11.30 -8.29 14.76
N LYS A 80 -11.79 -9.38 14.16
CA LYS A 80 -11.11 -10.15 13.11
C LYS A 80 -10.63 -9.25 11.95
N LYS A 81 -11.36 -8.19 11.64
CA LYS A 81 -10.97 -7.24 10.58
C LYS A 81 -9.69 -6.46 10.90
N TYR A 82 -9.45 -6.20 12.18
CA TYR A 82 -8.27 -5.47 12.65
C TYR A 82 -7.05 -6.37 12.67
N ILE A 83 -7.23 -7.62 13.14
CA ILE A 83 -6.21 -8.66 13.04
C ILE A 83 -5.80 -8.85 11.57
N LEU A 84 -6.78 -8.97 10.66
CA LEU A 84 -6.52 -9.11 9.24
C LEU A 84 -5.76 -7.91 8.68
N PHE A 85 -6.14 -6.67 9.05
CA PHE A 85 -5.44 -5.47 8.60
C PHE A 85 -3.98 -5.44 9.07
N VAL A 86 -3.73 -5.73 10.34
CA VAL A 86 -2.37 -5.80 10.91
C VAL A 86 -1.56 -6.90 10.22
N MET A 87 -2.16 -8.07 9.95
CA MET A 87 -1.51 -9.16 9.21
C MET A 87 -1.15 -8.75 7.78
N VAL A 88 -2.05 -8.09 7.04
CA VAL A 88 -1.75 -7.60 5.69
C VAL A 88 -0.61 -6.59 5.72
N ASN A 89 -0.62 -5.66 6.67
CA ASN A 89 0.45 -4.67 6.82
C ASN A 89 1.81 -5.33 7.12
N PHE A 90 1.82 -6.34 7.99
CA PHE A 90 3.01 -7.12 8.28
C PHE A 90 3.54 -7.88 7.04
N ILE A 91 2.66 -8.48 6.24
CA ILE A 91 3.04 -9.15 4.99
C ILE A 91 3.65 -8.16 4.00
N VAL A 92 3.10 -6.95 3.88
CA VAL A 92 3.65 -5.88 3.03
C VAL A 92 5.05 -5.47 3.49
N ILE A 93 5.28 -5.37 4.80
CA ILE A 93 6.61 -5.08 5.35
C ILE A 93 7.59 -6.21 5.02
N LEU A 94 7.19 -7.47 5.21
CA LEU A 94 8.02 -8.62 4.86
C LEU A 94 8.35 -8.64 3.36
N PHE A 95 7.39 -8.27 2.50
CA PHE A 95 7.62 -8.11 1.07
C PHE A 95 8.67 -7.02 0.81
N ALA A 96 8.54 -5.85 1.44
CA ALA A 96 9.51 -4.77 1.29
C ALA A 96 10.91 -5.13 1.79
N PHE A 97 11.05 -5.95 2.84
CA PHE A 97 12.35 -6.41 3.33
C PHE A 97 12.97 -7.52 2.48
N LYS A 98 12.16 -8.51 2.05
CA LYS A 98 12.65 -9.73 1.42
C LYS A 98 12.96 -9.55 -0.07
N PHE A 99 12.21 -8.70 -0.75
CA PHE A 99 12.41 -8.43 -2.17
C PHE A 99 13.28 -7.20 -2.35
N ASP A 100 14.23 -7.32 -3.26
CA ASP A 100 15.12 -6.22 -3.62
C ASP A 100 14.59 -5.44 -4.81
N SER A 101 14.94 -4.15 -4.86
CA SER A 101 14.60 -3.24 -5.96
C SER A 101 15.16 -3.73 -7.31
N GLU A 102 16.29 -4.45 -7.28
CA GLU A 102 16.91 -5.06 -8.46
C GLU A 102 16.12 -6.26 -9.01
N LYS A 103 15.40 -6.99 -8.16
CA LYS A 103 14.66 -8.20 -8.56
C LYS A 103 13.26 -7.90 -9.08
N ILE A 104 12.68 -6.77 -8.68
CA ILE A 104 11.32 -6.39 -9.07
C ILE A 104 11.36 -5.01 -9.72
N ILE A 105 11.15 -4.98 -11.04
CA ILE A 105 11.24 -3.76 -11.86
C ILE A 105 10.26 -2.67 -11.40
N CYS A 106 9.12 -3.04 -10.82
CA CYS A 106 8.14 -2.10 -10.27
C CYS A 106 8.21 -1.95 -8.74
N TYR A 107 9.32 -2.34 -8.09
CA TYR A 107 9.43 -2.43 -6.63
C TYR A 107 8.97 -1.15 -5.92
N PHE A 108 9.51 0.01 -6.31
CA PHE A 108 9.17 1.27 -5.66
C PHE A 108 7.71 1.66 -5.89
N VAL A 109 7.19 1.47 -7.10
CA VAL A 109 5.79 1.76 -7.45
C VAL A 109 4.83 0.90 -6.63
N ILE A 110 5.09 -0.40 -6.54
CA ILE A 110 4.28 -1.34 -5.76
C ILE A 110 4.26 -0.95 -4.28
N ASN A 111 5.41 -0.63 -3.69
CA ASN A 111 5.48 -0.21 -2.29
C ASN A 111 4.73 1.09 -2.03
N VAL A 112 4.80 2.07 -2.94
CA VAL A 112 4.02 3.31 -2.85
C VAL A 112 2.52 3.02 -2.91
N ILE A 113 2.08 2.15 -3.82
CA ILE A 113 0.68 1.72 -3.89
C ILE A 113 0.24 1.07 -2.57
N PHE A 114 1.06 0.18 -2.00
CA PHE A 114 0.76 -0.42 -0.70
C PHE A 114 0.65 0.61 0.41
N ILE A 115 1.57 1.59 0.48
CA ILE A 115 1.49 2.69 1.45
C ILE A 115 0.15 3.43 1.32
N ILE A 116 -0.25 3.81 0.09
CA ILE A 116 -1.51 4.52 -0.15
C ILE A 116 -2.71 3.67 0.32
N VAL A 117 -2.75 2.39 -0.05
CA VAL A 117 -3.83 1.47 0.33
C VAL A 117 -3.91 1.31 1.85
N LEU A 118 -2.77 1.13 2.53
CA LEU A 118 -2.72 0.98 3.98
C LEU A 118 -3.16 2.25 4.70
N ILE A 119 -2.78 3.44 4.22
CA ILE A 119 -3.23 4.73 4.75
C ILE A 119 -4.76 4.87 4.60
N VAL A 120 -5.28 4.60 3.41
CA VAL A 120 -6.74 4.64 3.16
C VAL A 120 -7.48 3.70 4.10
N GLN A 121 -6.95 2.50 4.30
CA GLN A 121 -7.55 1.50 5.18
C GLN A 121 -7.48 1.92 6.65
N LEU A 122 -6.37 2.51 7.10
CA LEU A 122 -6.22 3.08 8.44
C LEU A 122 -7.24 4.19 8.69
N ILE A 123 -7.45 5.09 7.72
CA ILE A 123 -8.46 6.15 7.80
C ILE A 123 -9.87 5.54 7.89
N LYS A 124 -10.20 4.56 7.04
CA LYS A 124 -11.50 3.86 7.11
C LYS A 124 -11.73 3.27 8.50
N LEU A 125 -10.70 2.67 9.08
CA LEU A 125 -10.74 1.99 10.35
C LEU A 125 -10.92 2.96 11.53
N ILE A 126 -10.34 4.17 11.45
CA ILE A 126 -10.54 5.23 12.46
C ILE A 126 -11.93 5.87 12.37
N PHE A 127 -12.44 6.14 11.16
CA PHE A 127 -13.65 6.97 10.98
C PHE A 127 -14.96 6.20 10.74
N TYR A 128 -14.89 4.98 10.20
CA TYR A 128 -16.07 4.27 9.68
C TYR A 128 -16.34 2.93 10.37
N TRP A 129 -15.37 2.32 11.06
CA TRP A 129 -15.57 1.10 11.84
C TRP A 129 -15.68 1.39 13.34
N LYS A 130 -16.59 2.32 13.66
CA LYS A 130 -17.06 2.55 15.04
C LYS A 130 -18.40 1.87 15.23
#